data_AF-A0A3M9YRU9-F1
#
_entry.id   AF-A0A3M9YRU9-F1
#
_cell.length_a   1.000
_cell.length_b   1.000
_cell.length_c   1.000
_cell.angle_alpha   90.00
_cell.angle_beta   90.00
_cell.angle_gamma   90.00
#
_symmetry.space_group_name_H-M   'P 1'
#
loop_
_entity.id
_entity.type
_entity.pdbx_description
1 polymer ?
#
loop_
_entity_poly.entity_id
_entity_poly.type
_entity_poly.pdbx_seq_one_letter_code
_entity_poly.pdbx_strand_id
1 'polypeptide(L)'
;MNGRVDDHGDINLTNMPLDPAYNDNVDITINLDTSNLYEPTGKRVAGRWAFAEESSGQGETGFAWFCGIDDQGKYTTKKSIDVPGMRIERLNDVQLRIYDDTPDTASTYAYAIALVLPGYNNYYITIDPRITSKSKV
;
A
#
# COMPACT_ATOMS: atom_id res chain seq x y z
N MET A 1 1.52 -26.20 -15.17
CA MET A 1 1.72 -25.52 -13.88
C MET A 1 0.35 -25.19 -13.31
N ASN A 2 0.06 -25.60 -12.07
CA ASN A 2 -1.18 -25.23 -11.35
C ASN A 2 -0.99 -23.90 -10.61
N GLY A 3 -0.30 -22.94 -11.25
CA GLY A 3 -0.08 -21.62 -10.68
C GLY A 3 -1.35 -20.80 -10.83
N ARG A 4 -1.93 -20.35 -9.71
CA ARG A 4 -3.07 -19.43 -9.70
C ARG A 4 -2.68 -18.02 -10.13
N VAL A 5 -1.38 -17.74 -10.23
CA VAL A 5 -0.76 -16.47 -10.61
C VAL A 5 0.33 -16.79 -11.63
N ASP A 6 0.38 -16.10 -12.76
CA ASP A 6 1.45 -16.26 -13.75
C ASP A 6 2.67 -15.37 -13.47
N ASP A 7 3.66 -15.38 -14.37
CA ASP A 7 4.90 -14.60 -14.28
C ASP A 7 4.70 -13.09 -14.49
N HIS A 8 3.50 -12.67 -14.90
CA HIS A 8 3.09 -11.27 -15.05
C HIS A 8 2.22 -10.79 -13.87
N GLY A 9 1.86 -11.70 -12.95
CA GLY A 9 1.00 -11.41 -11.80
C GLY A 9 -0.49 -11.64 -12.07
N ASP A 10 -0.85 -12.15 -13.24
CA ASP A 10 -2.25 -12.36 -13.61
C ASP A 10 -2.84 -13.56 -12.86
N ILE A 11 -4.01 -13.35 -12.26
CA ILE A 11 -4.70 -14.39 -11.48
C ILE A 11 -5.63 -15.18 -12.40
N ASN A 12 -5.40 -16.48 -12.55
CA ASN A 12 -6.27 -17.35 -13.33
C ASN A 12 -7.57 -17.68 -12.56
N LEU A 13 -8.69 -17.12 -13.01
CA LEU A 13 -10.02 -17.28 -12.40
C LEU A 13 -10.85 -18.43 -13.00
N THR A 14 -10.33 -19.20 -13.96
CA THR A 14 -11.09 -20.23 -14.72
C THR A 14 -11.80 -21.26 -13.84
N ASN A 15 -11.26 -21.56 -12.65
CA ASN A 15 -11.83 -22.51 -11.70
C ASN A 15 -12.45 -21.84 -10.47
N MET A 16 -12.62 -20.52 -10.47
CA MET A 16 -13.25 -19.82 -9.35
C MET A 16 -14.77 -20.04 -9.40
N PRO A 17 -15.41 -20.42 -8.28
CA PRO A 17 -16.87 -20.45 -8.20
C PRO A 17 -17.46 -19.08 -8.58
N LEU A 18 -18.58 -19.08 -9.30
CA LEU A 18 -19.30 -17.84 -9.59
C LEU A 18 -19.79 -17.21 -8.27
N ASP A 19 -19.27 -16.03 -7.96
CA ASP A 19 -19.76 -15.17 -6.88
C ASP A 19 -20.24 -13.85 -7.48
N PRO A 20 -21.56 -13.59 -7.52
CA PRO A 20 -22.10 -12.35 -8.07
C PRO A 20 -21.70 -11.09 -7.29
N ALA A 21 -21.21 -11.24 -6.07
CA ALA A 21 -20.70 -10.14 -5.26
C ALA A 21 -19.20 -9.91 -5.47
N TYR A 22 -18.50 -10.82 -6.16
CA TYR A 22 -17.09 -10.65 -6.50
C TYR A 22 -16.96 -9.65 -7.64
N ASN A 23 -16.31 -8.51 -7.35
CA ASN A 23 -15.73 -7.64 -8.35
C ASN A 23 -14.27 -8.05 -8.55
N ASP A 24 -13.74 -7.93 -9.77
CA ASP A 24 -12.37 -8.38 -10.09
C ASP A 24 -11.26 -7.58 -9.37
N ASN A 25 -11.68 -6.57 -8.61
CA ASN A 25 -10.93 -5.64 -7.79
C ASN A 25 -10.14 -6.36 -6.69
N VAL A 26 -8.97 -5.81 -6.34
CA VAL A 26 -8.07 -6.40 -5.36
C VAL A 26 -7.86 -5.43 -4.19
N ASP A 27 -8.49 -5.73 -3.06
CA ASP A 27 -8.20 -5.03 -1.82
C ASP A 27 -6.94 -5.60 -1.15
N ILE A 28 -6.02 -4.72 -0.75
CA ILE A 28 -4.77 -5.10 -0.08
C ILE A 28 -4.82 -4.59 1.35
N THR A 29 -4.69 -5.50 2.32
CA THR A 29 -4.57 -5.13 3.74
C THR A 29 -3.12 -5.29 4.20
N ILE A 30 -2.52 -4.20 4.65
CA ILE A 30 -1.16 -4.16 5.20
C ILE A 30 -1.28 -4.17 6.73
N ASN A 31 -0.70 -5.19 7.36
CA ASN A 31 -0.64 -5.33 8.82
C ASN A 31 0.77 -4.97 9.32
N LEU A 32 0.84 -4.09 10.31
CA LEU A 32 2.06 -3.77 11.03
C LEU A 32 2.26 -4.78 12.17
N ASP A 33 3.24 -5.66 12.03
CA ASP A 33 3.66 -6.52 13.13
C ASP A 33 4.69 -5.80 14.02
N THR A 34 4.24 -5.32 15.17
CA THR A 34 5.11 -4.68 16.18
C THR A 34 5.63 -5.66 17.23
N SER A 35 5.37 -6.96 17.10
CA SER A 35 5.69 -7.96 18.13
C SER A 35 7.19 -8.08 18.44
N ASN A 36 8.01 -7.73 17.44
CA ASN A 36 9.48 -7.78 17.51
C ASN A 36 10.16 -6.42 17.48
N LEU A 37 9.41 -5.34 17.70
CA LEU A 37 9.97 -4.00 17.74
C LEU A 37 10.48 -3.67 19.15
N TYR A 38 11.79 -3.53 19.30
CA TYR A 38 12.46 -3.26 20.58
C TYR A 38 13.44 -2.10 20.45
N GLU A 39 13.56 -1.32 21.52
CA GLU A 39 14.65 -0.37 21.72
C GLU A 39 15.97 -1.14 21.92
N PRO A 40 17.13 -0.49 21.70
CA PRO A 40 18.44 -1.06 22.06
C PRO A 40 18.56 -1.45 23.55
N THR A 41 17.74 -0.83 24.41
CA THR A 41 17.65 -1.12 25.85
C THR A 41 16.86 -2.41 26.17
N GLY A 42 16.24 -3.04 25.17
CA GLY A 42 15.40 -4.24 25.32
C GLY A 42 13.93 -3.96 25.63
N LYS A 43 13.51 -2.69 25.72
CA LYS A 43 12.10 -2.33 25.93
C LYS A 43 11.30 -2.45 24.63
N ARG A 44 10.08 -3.00 24.71
CA ARG A 44 9.16 -3.05 23.55
C ARG A 44 8.74 -1.65 23.11
N VAL A 45 8.70 -1.44 21.80
CA VAL A 45 8.16 -0.24 21.16
C VAL A 45 6.87 -0.61 20.46
N ALA A 46 5.79 0.13 20.73
CA ALA A 46 4.57 0.04 19.94
C ALA A 46 4.66 1.04 18.78
N GLY A 47 4.71 0.52 17.55
CA GLY A 47 4.56 1.34 16.34
C GLY A 47 3.10 1.44 15.95
N ARG A 48 2.77 2.47 15.17
CA ARG A 48 1.46 2.61 14.52
C ARG A 48 1.59 3.26 13.17
N TRP A 49 0.65 3.01 12.26
CA TRP A 49 0.51 3.87 11.09
C TRP A 49 0.23 5.32 11.51
N ALA A 50 0.78 6.27 10.75
CA ALA A 50 0.56 7.70 11.01
C ALA A 50 -0.94 8.06 10.91
N PHE A 51 -1.30 9.30 11.21
CA PHE A 51 -2.59 9.90 10.86
C PHE A 51 -2.44 10.72 9.56
N ALA A 52 -3.55 11.20 9.01
CA ALA A 52 -3.54 11.98 7.77
C ALA A 52 -2.82 13.33 7.94
N GLU A 53 -2.87 13.88 9.16
CA GLU A 53 -2.33 15.20 9.51
C GLU A 53 -0.87 15.15 9.99
N GLU A 54 -0.33 13.96 10.24
CA GLU A 54 1.08 13.79 10.59
C GLU A 54 1.94 13.85 9.33
N SER A 55 3.12 14.46 9.38
CA SER A 55 4.02 14.54 8.21
C SER A 55 5.49 14.58 8.60
N SER A 56 6.36 14.24 7.64
CA SER A 56 7.82 14.22 7.78
C SER A 56 8.51 15.57 7.52
N GLY A 57 7.75 16.65 7.30
CA GLY A 57 8.28 17.99 7.04
C GLY A 57 8.77 18.26 5.61
N GLN A 58 8.64 17.31 4.66
CA GLN A 58 8.93 17.54 3.23
C GLN A 58 7.70 17.48 2.30
N GLY A 59 6.49 17.48 2.84
CA GLY A 59 5.24 17.47 2.07
C GLY A 59 4.10 16.80 2.83
N GLU A 60 2.87 16.96 2.34
CA GLU A 60 1.65 16.31 2.85
C GLU A 60 1.84 14.79 2.83
N THR A 61 2.34 14.25 3.94
CA THR A 61 2.71 12.84 4.05
C THR A 61 2.00 12.25 5.24
N GLY A 62 0.68 12.15 5.10
CA GLY A 62 -0.17 11.41 6.03
C GLY A 62 0.20 9.92 6.09
N PHE A 63 -0.66 9.12 6.69
CA PHE A 63 -0.41 7.70 6.94
C PHE A 63 -0.05 6.85 5.71
N ALA A 64 -0.56 7.20 4.53
CA ALA A 64 -0.19 6.61 3.25
C ALA A 64 -0.65 7.51 2.08
N TRP A 65 0.03 7.43 0.94
CA TRP A 65 -0.33 8.17 -0.28
C TRP A 65 0.20 7.49 -1.54
N PHE A 66 -0.37 7.80 -2.70
CA PHE A 66 0.16 7.35 -3.99
C PHE A 66 1.26 8.29 -4.49
N CYS A 67 2.33 7.70 -5.03
CA CYS A 67 3.51 8.39 -5.48
C CYS A 67 3.37 8.81 -6.94
N GLY A 68 3.66 10.07 -7.25
CA GLY A 68 3.77 10.58 -8.60
C GLY A 68 5.12 10.25 -9.24
N ILE A 69 5.25 10.57 -10.53
CA ILE A 69 6.48 10.42 -11.31
C ILE A 69 7.26 11.75 -11.32
N ASP A 70 8.58 11.68 -11.14
CA ASP A 70 9.53 12.79 -11.24
C ASP A 70 9.94 13.12 -12.69
N ASP A 71 10.80 14.11 -12.87
CA ASP A 71 11.27 14.56 -14.19
C ASP A 71 12.12 13.51 -14.92
N GLN A 72 12.54 12.45 -14.24
CA GLN A 72 13.34 11.34 -14.74
C GLN A 72 12.49 10.10 -15.04
N GLY A 73 11.16 10.18 -14.91
CA GLY A 73 10.28 9.07 -15.17
C GLY A 73 10.22 8.02 -14.05
N LYS A 74 10.64 8.35 -12.83
CA LYS A 74 10.62 7.44 -11.68
C LYS A 74 9.58 7.85 -10.65
N TYR A 75 8.98 6.88 -9.97
CA TYR A 75 8.11 7.17 -8.83
C TYR A 75 8.91 7.87 -7.72
N THR A 76 8.29 8.88 -7.11
CA THR A 76 8.87 9.64 -6.00
C THR A 76 7.86 9.87 -4.90
N THR A 77 8.31 9.71 -3.66
CA THR A 77 7.47 9.92 -2.47
C THR A 77 7.24 11.39 -2.15
N LYS A 78 7.98 12.30 -2.80
CA LYS A 78 7.86 13.75 -2.63
C LYS A 78 6.66 14.36 -3.35
N LYS A 79 5.98 13.57 -4.18
CA LYS A 79 4.83 14.00 -4.99
C LYS A 79 3.66 13.07 -4.71
N SER A 80 2.70 13.54 -3.94
CA SER A 80 1.42 12.84 -3.77
C SER A 80 0.54 13.06 -4.99
N ILE A 81 -0.18 12.02 -5.41
CA ILE A 81 -1.17 12.06 -6.48
C ILE A 81 -2.44 11.31 -6.07
N ASP A 82 -3.56 11.67 -6.70
CA ASP A 82 -4.77 10.86 -6.67
C ASP A 82 -4.77 9.87 -7.84
N VAL A 83 -5.14 8.61 -7.57
CA VAL A 83 -5.35 7.60 -8.60
C VAL A 83 -6.86 7.30 -8.64
N PRO A 84 -7.57 7.65 -9.73
CA PRO A 84 -9.01 7.41 -9.84
C PRO A 84 -9.35 5.93 -9.65
N GLY A 85 -10.33 5.62 -8.82
CA GLY A 85 -10.70 4.24 -8.49
C GLY A 85 -9.83 3.60 -7.40
N MET A 86 -8.85 4.31 -6.85
CA MET A 86 -8.10 3.85 -5.69
C MET A 86 -8.34 4.73 -4.47
N ARG A 87 -8.26 4.11 -3.29
CA ARG A 87 -8.18 4.84 -2.02
C ARG A 87 -7.38 4.06 -1.00
N ILE A 88 -6.76 4.78 -0.07
CA ILE A 88 -6.09 4.18 1.08
C ILE A 88 -6.84 4.59 2.35
N GLU A 89 -7.09 3.63 3.23
CA GLU A 89 -7.81 3.82 4.49
C GLU A 89 -7.00 3.26 5.66
N ARG A 90 -6.91 4.03 6.74
CA ARG A 90 -6.39 3.55 8.01
C ARG A 90 -7.53 2.96 8.82
N LEU A 91 -7.50 1.64 9.00
CA LEU A 91 -8.53 0.93 9.75
C LEU A 91 -8.30 1.03 11.26
N ASN A 92 -7.03 0.99 11.68
CA ASN A 92 -6.60 1.15 13.08
C ASN A 92 -5.08 1.40 13.12
N ASP A 93 -4.49 1.35 14.31
CA ASP A 93 -3.06 1.58 14.54
C ASP A 93 -2.14 0.65 13.77
N VAL A 94 -2.57 -0.57 13.49
CA VAL A 94 -1.72 -1.60 12.86
C VAL A 94 -2.24 -2.04 11.49
N GLN A 95 -3.36 -1.52 11.00
CA GLN A 95 -3.95 -1.92 9.72
C GLN A 95 -4.21 -0.74 8.78
N LEU A 96 -3.69 -0.87 7.56
CA LEU A 96 -4.08 -0.07 6.40
C LEU A 96 -4.75 -0.96 5.37
N ARG A 97 -5.72 -0.41 4.64
CA ARG A 97 -6.29 -1.04 3.47
C ARG A 97 -6.14 -0.14 2.26
N ILE A 98 -5.66 -0.70 1.16
CA ILE A 98 -5.67 -0.11 -0.16
C ILE A 98 -6.82 -0.79 -0.91
N TYR A 99 -7.75 0.01 -1.40
CA TYR A 99 -8.82 -0.44 -2.28
C TYR A 99 -8.40 -0.13 -3.71
N ASP A 100 -8.45 -1.14 -4.57
CA ASP A 100 -8.13 -1.03 -5.99
C ASP A 100 -9.37 -1.38 -6.82
N ASP A 101 -10.16 -0.35 -7.14
CA ASP A 101 -11.29 -0.44 -8.06
C ASP A 101 -10.91 0.07 -9.47
N THR A 102 -9.64 -0.01 -9.85
CA THR A 102 -9.17 0.43 -11.17
C THR A 102 -9.52 -0.60 -12.25
N PRO A 103 -9.74 -0.16 -13.51
CA PRO A 103 -9.95 -1.11 -14.61
C PRO A 103 -8.66 -1.87 -14.95
N ASP A 104 -8.80 -3.03 -15.60
CA ASP A 104 -7.69 -3.89 -16.08
C ASP A 104 -6.60 -3.14 -16.89
N THR A 105 -6.95 -2.01 -17.51
CA THR A 105 -6.05 -1.18 -18.32
C THR A 105 -5.33 -0.08 -17.53
N ALA A 106 -5.47 -0.05 -16.20
CA ALA A 106 -4.85 0.97 -15.38
C ALA A 106 -3.33 0.91 -15.49
N SER A 107 -2.69 2.09 -15.48
CA SER A 107 -1.24 2.14 -15.37
C SER A 107 -0.80 1.65 -14.00
N THR A 108 0.44 1.15 -13.92
CA THR A 108 1.06 0.86 -12.63
C THR A 108 1.05 2.10 -11.74
N TYR A 109 1.12 1.87 -10.44
CA TYR A 109 1.22 2.91 -9.43
C TYR A 109 2.18 2.47 -8.34
N ALA A 110 2.73 3.43 -7.61
CA ALA A 110 3.50 3.20 -6.40
C ALA A 110 2.83 3.95 -5.26
N TYR A 111 3.08 3.53 -4.04
CA TYR A 111 2.56 4.20 -2.84
C TYR A 111 3.64 4.24 -1.76
N ALA A 112 3.48 5.15 -0.82
CA ALA A 112 4.31 5.24 0.36
C ALA A 112 3.43 5.15 1.61
N ILE A 113 4.00 4.64 2.70
CA ILE A 113 3.32 4.48 3.98
C ILE A 113 4.18 5.06 5.10
N ALA A 114 3.55 5.68 6.10
CA ALA A 114 4.25 6.33 7.20
C ALA A 114 4.04 5.55 8.51
N LEU A 115 5.15 5.14 9.13
CA LEU A 115 5.16 4.55 10.46
C LEU A 115 5.49 5.62 11.50
N VAL A 116 4.70 5.67 12.57
CA VAL A 116 5.00 6.49 13.74
C VAL A 116 5.47 5.60 14.86
N LEU A 117 6.65 5.93 15.36
CA LEU A 117 7.21 5.42 16.60
C LEU A 117 7.13 6.55 17.63
N PRO A 118 6.14 6.56 18.54
CA PRO A 118 5.97 7.63 19.52
C PRO A 118 7.24 7.85 20.33
N GLY A 119 7.77 9.06 20.33
CA GLY A 119 9.02 9.42 21.02
C GLY A 119 10.31 9.21 20.21
N TYR A 120 10.24 8.82 18.93
CA TYR A 120 11.41 8.51 18.09
C TYR A 120 11.43 9.26 16.74
N ASN A 121 11.02 10.53 16.71
CA ASN A 121 11.16 11.41 15.53
C ASN A 121 10.51 10.94 14.21
N ASN A 122 9.54 10.02 14.27
CA ASN A 122 8.79 9.45 13.14
C ASN A 122 9.68 8.73 12.10
N TYR A 123 9.46 7.42 11.92
CA TYR A 123 10.26 6.61 11.00
C TYR A 123 9.47 6.25 9.74
N TYR A 124 9.93 6.65 8.57
CA TYR A 124 9.19 6.45 7.32
C TYR A 124 9.73 5.25 6.54
N ILE A 125 8.84 4.39 6.04
CA ILE A 125 9.21 3.24 5.22
C ILE A 125 8.48 3.35 3.89
N THR A 126 9.23 3.42 2.80
CA THR A 126 8.67 3.29 1.45
C THR A 126 8.67 1.82 1.09
N ILE A 127 7.49 1.23 0.89
CA ILE A 127 7.34 -0.10 0.32
C ILE A 127 6.80 0.12 -1.09
N ASP A 128 7.54 -0.31 -2.11
CA ASP A 128 7.16 -0.16 -3.52
C ASP A 128 6.69 -1.51 -4.10
N PRO A 129 5.59 -2.14 -3.64
CA PRO A 129 5.07 -3.29 -4.35
C PRO A 129 4.41 -2.79 -5.63
N ARG A 130 4.84 -3.35 -6.75
CA ARG A 130 4.15 -3.15 -8.02
C ARG A 130 2.88 -3.99 -7.98
N ILE A 131 1.73 -3.32 -8.00
CA ILE A 131 0.45 -3.96 -8.23
C ILE A 131 0.13 -3.74 -9.70
N THR A 132 0.04 -4.81 -10.46
CA THR A 132 -0.43 -4.81 -11.85
C THR A 132 -1.89 -5.23 -11.83
N SER A 133 -2.71 -4.51 -12.59
CA SER A 133 -4.09 -4.91 -12.86
C SER A 133 -4.08 -6.23 -13.65
N LYS A 134 -5.07 -7.09 -13.38
CA LYS A 134 -5.20 -8.39 -14.04
C LYS A 134 -5.48 -8.18 -15.54
N SER A 135 -4.71 -8.81 -16.41
CA SER A 135 -5.03 -8.88 -17.83
C SER A 135 -6.18 -9.86 -18.06
N LYS A 136 -7.23 -9.45 -18.81
CA LYS A 136 -8.12 -10.43 -19.45
C LYS A 136 -7.35 -11.15 -20.54
N VAL A 137 -7.01 -12.42 -20.30
CA VAL A 137 -6.59 -13.35 -21.37
C VAL A 137 -7.81 -13.79 -22.16
#